data_AF-A0A1H4N9D0-F1
#
_entry.id   AF-A0A1H4N9D0-F1
#
_cell.length_a   1.000
_cell.length_b   1.000
_cell.length_c   1.000
_cell.angle_alpha   90.00
_cell.angle_beta   90.00
_cell.angle_gamma   90.00
#
_symmetry.space_group_name_H-M   'P 1'
#
loop_
_entity.id
_entity.type
_entity.pdbx_description
1 polymer ?
#
loop_
_entity_poly.entity_id
_entity_poly.type
_entity_poly.pdbx_seq_one_letter_code
_entity_poly.pdbx_strand_id
1 'polypeptide(L)'
;MGFLIRSIFWLSLVLLLLPIGGTGSEDGTETPQVGALQALGAAREAISDMVGICERKPEVCETGRAALQTIGARARESARFAYEMLEEPADGSAEGSAGATAGTMEAPLTTGSVAEHPAGHDQ
;
A
#
# COMPACT_ATOMS: atom_id res chain seq x y z
N MET A 1 2.32 -27.22 4.60
CA MET A 1 1.58 -25.93 4.53
C MET A 1 1.86 -24.94 5.67
N GLY A 2 2.24 -25.33 6.89
CA GLY A 2 2.40 -24.36 8.00
C GLY A 2 3.71 -23.55 8.02
N PHE A 3 4.77 -24.00 7.34
CA PHE A 3 6.11 -23.41 7.44
C PHE A 3 6.20 -22.02 6.80
N LEU A 4 5.61 -21.82 5.62
CA LEU A 4 5.64 -20.55 4.89
C LEU A 4 4.84 -19.45 5.60
N ILE A 5 3.64 -19.77 6.10
CA ILE A 5 2.86 -18.83 6.90
C ILE A 5 3.62 -18.47 8.18
N ARG A 6 4.25 -19.45 8.83
CA ARG A 6 5.07 -19.18 10.01
C ARG A 6 6.28 -18.31 9.66
N SER A 7 6.98 -18.58 8.56
CA SER A 7 8.18 -17.83 8.17
C SER A 7 7.86 -16.39 7.76
N ILE A 8 6.85 -16.15 6.92
CA ILE A 8 6.44 -14.79 6.53
C ILE A 8 5.97 -14.00 7.75
N PHE A 9 5.20 -14.62 8.63
CA PHE A 9 4.76 -14.01 9.88
C PHE A 9 5.96 -13.60 10.75
N TRP A 10 6.91 -14.52 10.98
CA TRP A 10 8.11 -14.23 11.76
C TRP A 10 9.01 -13.19 11.08
N LEU A 11 9.18 -13.25 9.76
CA LEU A 11 9.96 -12.29 8.98
C LEU A 11 9.36 -10.89 9.12
N SER A 12 8.05 -10.75 8.91
CA SER A 12 7.34 -9.47 9.06
C SER A 12 7.46 -8.92 10.48
N LEU A 13 7.30 -9.77 11.50
CA LEU A 13 7.47 -9.38 12.89
C LEU A 13 8.90 -8.91 13.17
N VAL A 14 9.91 -9.61 12.65
CA VAL A 14 11.32 -9.25 12.79
C VAL A 14 11.63 -7.95 12.07
N LEU A 15 11.12 -7.73 10.85
CA LEU A 15 11.28 -6.46 10.11
C LEU A 15 10.60 -5.30 10.83
N LEU A 16 9.47 -5.55 11.49
CA LEU A 16 8.79 -4.55 12.30
C LEU A 16 9.56 -4.29 13.60
N LEU A 17 10.29 -5.26 14.14
CA LEU A 17 11.10 -5.08 15.34
C LEU A 17 12.49 -4.49 15.03
N LEU A 18 13.03 -4.73 13.84
CA LEU A 18 14.26 -4.11 13.37
C LEU A 18 13.95 -2.65 12.98
N PRO A 19 14.60 -1.66 13.59
CA PRO A 19 14.56 -0.31 13.07
C PRO A 19 15.18 -0.31 11.66
N ILE A 20 14.36 0.00 10.65
CA ILE A 20 14.76 0.07 9.25
C ILE A 20 15.42 1.43 8.99
N GLY A 21 16.49 1.72 9.72
CA GLY A 21 17.32 2.89 9.50
C GLY A 21 18.76 2.49 9.72
N GLY A 22 19.50 2.40 8.62
CA GLY A 22 20.92 2.09 8.63
C GLY A 22 21.67 3.07 9.53
N THR A 23 22.59 2.55 10.33
CA THR A 23 23.67 3.31 10.92
C THR A 23 24.61 3.73 9.79
N GLY A 24 24.26 4.80 9.09
CA GLY A 24 25.01 5.28 7.94
C GLY A 24 24.87 6.78 7.81
N SER A 25 25.63 7.52 8.63
CA SER A 25 26.04 8.88 8.27
C SER A 25 27.05 8.78 7.13
N GLU A 26 26.58 8.44 5.95
CA GLU A 26 27.23 8.80 4.70
C GLU A 26 26.50 10.07 4.28
N ASP A 27 27.20 11.20 4.22
CA ASP A 27 26.65 12.52 3.84
C ASP A 27 25.80 13.29 4.86
N GLY A 28 26.17 13.28 6.16
CA GLY A 28 25.84 14.36 7.11
C GLY A 28 24.36 14.76 7.26
N THR A 29 23.45 13.96 6.72
CA THR A 29 22.02 14.22 6.65
C THR A 29 21.39 13.26 7.63
N GLU A 30 20.93 13.83 8.74
CA GLU A 30 20.31 13.11 9.84
C GLU A 30 18.97 12.57 9.33
N THR A 31 18.97 11.34 8.79
CA THR A 31 17.73 10.71 8.34
C THR A 31 16.86 10.46 9.56
N PRO A 32 15.61 10.96 9.60
CA PRO A 32 14.72 10.75 10.73
C PRO A 32 14.47 9.25 10.93
N GLN A 33 15.06 8.70 11.99
CA GLN A 33 14.83 7.32 12.41
C GLN A 33 13.40 7.22 12.96
N VAL A 34 12.48 6.67 12.16
CA VAL A 34 11.12 6.37 12.61
C VAL A 34 11.09 5.01 13.30
N GLY A 35 10.86 5.02 14.61
CA GLY A 35 10.71 3.78 15.38
C GLY A 35 9.43 3.03 15.01
N ALA A 36 9.45 1.70 15.10
CA ALA A 36 8.29 0.86 14.74
C ALA A 36 7.00 1.19 15.51
N LEU A 37 7.12 1.49 16.81
CA LEU A 37 5.99 1.91 17.64
C LEU A 37 5.46 3.30 17.23
N GLN A 38 6.35 4.19 16.81
CA GLN A 38 5.98 5.51 16.32
C GLN A 38 5.26 5.41 14.97
N ALA A 39 5.75 4.56 14.07
CA ALA A 39 5.10 4.26 12.80
C ALA A 39 3.70 3.65 13.00
N LEU A 40 3.56 2.71 13.93
CA LEU A 40 2.26 2.13 14.28
C LEU A 40 1.30 3.17 14.86
N GLY A 41 1.79 4.06 15.73
CA GLY A 41 1.03 5.18 16.26
C GLY A 41 0.53 6.11 15.15
N ALA A 42 1.44 6.56 14.29
CA ALA A 42 1.12 7.42 13.15
C ALA A 42 0.12 6.78 12.18
N ALA A 43 0.25 5.48 11.90
CA ALA A 43 -0.68 4.76 11.05
C ALA A 43 -2.10 4.71 11.67
N ARG A 44 -2.21 4.48 12.98
CA ARG A 44 -3.50 4.51 13.68
C ARG A 44 -4.13 5.91 13.66
N GLU A 45 -3.31 6.93 13.83
CA GLU A 45 -3.74 8.33 13.79
C GLU A 45 -4.26 8.70 12.39
N ALA A 46 -3.58 8.26 11.33
CA ALA A 46 -4.03 8.44 9.95
C ALA A 46 -5.40 7.76 9.70
N ILE A 47 -5.61 6.55 10.25
CA ILE A 47 -6.92 5.87 10.16
C ILE A 47 -7.99 6.68 10.90
N SER A 48 -7.66 7.24 12.06
CA SER A 48 -8.59 8.11 12.79
C SER A 48 -8.96 9.36 12.00
N ASP A 49 -8.02 9.96 11.27
CA ASP A 49 -8.31 11.13 10.42
C ASP A 49 -9.22 10.77 9.24
N MET A 50 -9.04 9.59 8.64
CA MET A 50 -9.96 9.08 7.60
C MET A 50 -11.41 9.00 8.09
N VAL A 51 -11.62 8.60 9.35
CA VAL A 51 -12.97 8.62 9.95
C VAL A 51 -13.50 10.04 10.08
N GLY A 52 -12.67 10.99 10.49
CA GLY A 52 -13.03 12.41 10.53
C GLY A 52 -13.35 13.00 9.15
N ILE A 53 -12.70 12.53 8.09
CA ILE A 53 -13.07 12.89 6.70
C ILE A 53 -14.48 12.40 6.37
N CYS A 54 -14.87 11.20 6.80
CA CYS A 54 -16.22 10.67 6.57
C CYS A 54 -17.31 11.51 7.25
N GLU A 55 -17.04 12.05 8.45
CA GLU A 55 -17.96 12.97 9.14
C GLU A 55 -18.10 14.31 8.39
N ARG A 56 -17.00 14.81 7.81
CA ARG A 56 -16.98 16.08 7.07
C ARG A 56 -17.48 15.97 5.63
N LYS A 57 -17.29 14.81 4.99
CA LYS A 57 -17.59 14.53 3.58
C LYS A 57 -18.12 13.10 3.39
N PRO A 58 -19.41 12.86 3.66
CA PRO A 58 -19.99 11.51 3.59
C PRO A 58 -19.96 10.90 2.18
N GLU A 59 -19.98 11.71 1.13
CA GLU A 59 -19.95 11.28 -0.27
C GLU A 59 -18.62 10.58 -0.63
N VAL A 60 -17.51 11.04 -0.04
CA VAL A 60 -16.18 10.43 -0.24
C VAL A 60 -16.12 9.09 0.46
N CYS A 61 -16.75 8.96 1.63
CA CYS A 61 -16.78 7.71 2.38
C CYS A 61 -17.62 6.63 1.68
N GLU A 62 -18.79 6.99 1.13
CA GLU A 62 -19.62 6.06 0.35
C GLU A 62 -18.92 5.59 -0.93
N THR A 63 -18.34 6.52 -1.68
CA THR A 63 -17.59 6.20 -2.90
C THR A 63 -16.35 5.37 -2.57
N GLY A 64 -15.61 5.74 -1.52
CA GLY A 64 -14.45 5.00 -1.03
C GLY A 64 -14.80 3.58 -0.59
N ARG A 65 -15.93 3.40 0.11
CA ARG A 65 -16.43 2.07 0.49
C ARG A 65 -16.75 1.21 -0.73
N ALA A 66 -17.42 1.78 -1.74
CA ALA A 66 -17.72 1.07 -2.98
C ALA A 66 -16.42 0.67 -3.72
N ALA A 67 -15.43 1.57 -3.77
CA ALA A 67 -14.12 1.29 -4.35
C ALA A 67 -13.37 0.18 -3.58
N LEU A 68 -13.36 0.25 -2.25
CA LEU A 68 -12.71 -0.77 -1.41
C LEU A 68 -13.38 -2.14 -1.54
N GLN A 69 -14.70 -2.20 -1.74
CA GLN A 69 -15.39 -3.46 -2.01
C GLN A 69 -14.92 -4.10 -3.33
N THR A 70 -14.79 -3.31 -4.40
CA THR A 70 -14.33 -3.84 -5.69
C THR A 70 -12.87 -4.27 -5.63
N ILE A 71 -12.00 -3.44 -5.04
CA ILE A 71 -10.59 -3.76 -4.82
C ILE A 71 -10.46 -5.02 -3.95
N GLY A 72 -11.21 -5.11 -2.87
CA GLY A 72 -11.18 -6.25 -1.96
C GLY A 72 -11.62 -7.56 -2.62
N ALA A 73 -12.63 -7.51 -3.50
CA ALA A 73 -13.02 -8.67 -4.30
C ALA A 73 -11.88 -9.15 -5.23
N ARG A 74 -11.19 -8.22 -5.90
CA ARG A 74 -10.03 -8.54 -6.76
C ARG A 74 -8.86 -9.07 -5.95
N ALA A 75 -8.56 -8.44 -4.82
CA ALA A 75 -7.46 -8.83 -3.94
C ALA A 75 -7.61 -10.27 -3.41
N ARG A 76 -8.84 -10.71 -3.13
CA ARG A 76 -9.11 -12.11 -2.74
C ARG A 76 -8.80 -13.09 -3.86
N GLU A 77 -9.16 -12.76 -5.10
CA GLU A 77 -8.82 -13.60 -6.25
C GLU A 77 -7.30 -13.63 -6.49
N SER A 78 -6.63 -12.48 -6.35
CA SER A 78 -5.16 -12.41 -6.42
C SER A 78 -4.49 -13.25 -5.35
N ALA A 79 -5.02 -13.22 -4.11
CA ALA A 79 -4.50 -14.04 -3.02
C ALA A 79 -4.70 -15.52 -3.33
N ARG A 80 -5.88 -15.93 -3.77
CA ARG A 80 -6.17 -17.30 -4.17
C ARG A 80 -5.19 -17.79 -5.24
N PHE A 81 -5.03 -17.04 -6.32
CA PHE A 81 -4.11 -17.38 -7.41
C PHE A 81 -2.66 -17.49 -6.91
N ALA A 82 -2.21 -16.54 -6.08
CA ALA A 82 -0.88 -16.61 -5.49
C ALA A 82 -0.69 -17.86 -4.61
N TYR A 83 -1.70 -18.26 -3.83
CA TYR A 83 -1.64 -19.48 -3.04
C TYR A 83 -1.57 -20.73 -3.93
N GLU A 84 -2.35 -20.79 -5.02
CA GLU A 84 -2.31 -21.92 -5.97
C GLU A 84 -0.90 -22.06 -6.60
N MET A 85 -0.26 -20.94 -7.00
CA MET A 85 1.11 -21.00 -7.55
C MET A 85 2.19 -21.42 -6.54
N LEU A 86 1.97 -21.15 -5.24
CA LEU A 86 2.90 -21.58 -4.18
C LEU A 86 2.77 -23.07 -3.84
N GLU A 87 1.69 -23.72 -4.27
CA GLU A 87 1.45 -25.16 -4.07
C GLU A 87 1.99 -26.01 -5.24
N GLU A 88 2.38 -25.41 -6.36
CA GLU A 88 3.11 -26.09 -7.45
C GLU A 88 4.57 -26.37 -7.01
N PRO A 89 5.05 -27.63 -7.11
CA PRO A 89 6.40 -27.99 -6.68
C PRO A 89 7.46 -27.30 -7.55
N ALA A 90 8.20 -26.37 -6.93
CA ALA A 90 9.25 -25.60 -7.59
C ALA A 90 10.46 -26.47 -7.98
N ASP A 91 10.51 -26.91 -9.22
CA ASP A 91 11.72 -27.40 -9.91
C ASP A 91 12.37 -26.26 -10.72
N GLY A 92 12.74 -25.17 -10.05
CA GLY A 92 13.52 -24.11 -10.70
C GLY A 92 13.38 -22.77 -10.01
N SER A 93 14.51 -22.28 -9.51
CA SER A 93 14.74 -20.98 -8.89
C SER A 93 13.74 -19.88 -9.25
N ALA A 94 12.95 -19.46 -8.27
CA ALA A 94 12.31 -18.15 -8.28
C ALA A 94 12.97 -17.31 -7.17
N GLU A 95 13.88 -16.44 -7.58
CA GLU A 95 14.31 -15.31 -6.77
C GLU A 95 13.07 -14.52 -6.31
N GLY A 96 13.07 -14.18 -5.03
CA GLY A 96 11.89 -13.68 -4.33
C GLY A 96 11.32 -12.41 -4.95
N SER A 97 10.13 -12.51 -5.50
CA SER A 97 9.24 -11.36 -5.62
C SER A 97 8.48 -11.21 -4.30
N ALA A 98 9.19 -10.72 -3.27
CA ALA A 98 8.55 -9.91 -2.23
C ALA A 98 8.15 -8.60 -2.94
N GLY A 99 6.88 -8.23 -3.03
CA GLY A 99 6.00 -8.01 -1.90
C GLY A 99 5.74 -6.51 -1.83
N ALA A 100 4.45 -6.13 -1.89
CA ALA A 100 3.94 -4.79 -1.66
C ALA A 100 4.54 -3.66 -2.53
N THR A 101 3.93 -3.39 -3.68
CA THR A 101 3.92 -2.05 -4.26
C THR A 101 3.11 -1.11 -3.36
N ALA A 102 3.65 -0.78 -2.19
CA ALA A 102 3.33 0.46 -1.52
C ALA A 102 3.97 1.59 -2.36
N GLY A 103 3.17 2.15 -3.26
CA GLY A 103 3.39 3.49 -3.81
C GLY A 103 4.67 3.74 -4.61
N THR A 104 4.79 3.15 -5.80
CA THR A 104 5.42 3.86 -6.94
C THR A 104 4.62 3.58 -8.18
N MET A 105 3.56 4.36 -8.39
CA MET A 105 2.89 4.44 -9.68
C MET A 105 3.69 5.44 -10.53
N GLU A 106 4.89 5.06 -10.98
CA GLU A 106 5.46 5.64 -12.19
C GLU A 106 4.78 4.96 -13.39
N ALA A 107 3.47 5.18 -13.51
CA ALA A 107 2.82 5.14 -14.82
C ALA A 107 2.96 6.57 -15.37
N PRO A 108 3.37 6.78 -16.64
CA PRO A 108 3.39 8.11 -17.21
C PRO A 108 2.01 8.73 -17.02
N LEU A 109 1.94 9.83 -16.27
CA LEU A 109 0.74 10.64 -16.14
C LEU A 109 0.39 11.17 -17.53
N THR A 110 -0.45 10.44 -18.27
CA THR A 110 -1.14 10.99 -19.43
C THR A 110 -2.23 11.89 -18.86
N THR A 111 -1.88 13.16 -18.67
CA THR A 111 -2.86 14.19 -18.36
C THR A 111 -3.66 14.39 -19.64
N GLY A 112 -4.77 13.65 -19.77
CA GLY A 112 -5.79 13.96 -20.77
C GLY A 112 -6.36 15.33 -20.44
N SER A 113 -5.82 16.37 -21.08
CA SER A 113 -6.38 17.72 -21.01
C SER A 113 -7.81 17.64 -21.52
N VAL A 114 -8.78 17.91 -20.63
CA VAL A 114 -10.16 18.17 -21.02
C VAL A 114 -10.13 19.44 -21.86
N ALA A 115 -10.54 19.33 -23.11
CA ALA A 115 -10.72 20.46 -24.01
C ALA A 115 -11.57 21.54 -23.31
N GLU A 116 -11.10 22.79 -23.36
CA GLU A 116 -11.84 23.97 -22.94
C GLU A 116 -13.28 23.91 -23.47
N HIS A 117 -14.22 24.03 -22.54
CA HIS A 117 -15.63 24.28 -22.82
C HIS A 117 -15.75 25.79 -23.15
N PRO A 118 -16.04 26.21 -24.40
CA PRO A 118 -16.24 27.61 -24.68
C PRO A 118 -17.55 28.07 -24.03
N ALA A 119 -17.42 28.96 -23.05
CA ALA A 119 -18.50 29.76 -22.51
C ALA A 119 -19.06 30.67 -23.61
N GLY A 120 -20.21 30.30 -24.17
CA GLY A 120 -21.05 31.20 -24.96
C GLY A 120 -22.08 31.86 -24.04
N HIS A 121 -21.75 33.07 -23.59
CA HIS A 121 -22.66 33.95 -22.85
C HIS A 121 -23.33 34.91 -23.85
N ASP A 122 -24.66 35.00 -23.77
CA ASP A 122 -25.50 36.05 -24.35
C ASP A 122 -24.88 37.45 -24.29
N GLN A 123 -24.73 38.10 -25.44
CA GLN A 123 -25.42 39.35 -25.84
C GLN A 123 -25.03 39.78 -27.27
#